data_AF-A0A0L7K266-F1
#
_entry.id   AF-A0A0L7K266-F1
#
_cell.length_a   1.000
_cell.length_b   1.000
_cell.length_c   1.000
_cell.angle_alpha   90.00
_cell.angle_beta   90.00
_cell.angle_gamma   90.00
#
_symmetry.space_group_name_H-M   'P 1'
#
loop_
_entity.id
_entity.type
_entity.pdbx_description
1 polymer ?
#
loop_
_entity_poly.entity_id
_entity_poly.type
_entity_poly.pdbx_seq_one_letter_code
_entity_poly.pdbx_strand_id
1 'polypeptide(L)'
;MSTTPDTMSAQAPNPKTISTDMVGPPDPVSNLRRIVFKQATNETKLEKRFREMRAEVQEWNQQFWTQHNSRFFQEREDYLKKHVPEGKQNLTADEM
;
A
#
# COMPACT_ATOMS: atom_id res chain seq x y z
N MET A 1 15.91 15.98 17.55
CA MET A 1 14.81 15.21 18.16
C MET A 1 13.60 15.32 17.26
N SER A 2 13.30 14.28 16.48
CA SER A 2 12.03 14.18 15.75
C SER A 2 11.67 12.71 15.72
N THR A 3 10.87 12.33 16.70
CA THR A 3 10.36 10.99 16.96
C THR A 3 9.46 10.58 15.79
N THR A 4 9.89 9.63 14.98
CA THR A 4 9.02 8.90 14.06
C THR A 4 7.98 8.16 14.92
N PRO A 5 6.67 8.35 14.72
CA PRO A 5 5.70 7.56 15.47
C PRO A 5 5.77 6.12 14.97
N ASP A 6 5.91 5.23 15.94
CA ASP A 6 5.99 3.78 15.76
C ASP A 6 5.01 3.29 14.71
N THR A 7 5.55 2.55 13.74
CA THR A 7 4.76 1.65 12.90
C THR A 7 4.28 0.53 13.81
N MET A 8 3.26 0.81 14.63
CA MET A 8 2.54 -0.23 15.35
C MET A 8 1.94 -1.12 14.29
N SER A 9 2.42 -2.36 14.23
CA SER A 9 1.78 -3.44 13.51
C SER A 9 0.42 -3.69 14.17
N ALA A 10 -0.55 -2.83 13.86
CA ALA A 10 -1.92 -3.00 14.27
C ALA A 10 -2.43 -4.23 13.51
N GLN A 11 -2.57 -5.33 14.24
CA GLN A 11 -3.12 -6.57 13.72
C GLN A 11 -4.44 -6.24 13.01
N ALA A 12 -4.56 -6.67 11.74
CA ALA A 12 -5.75 -6.39 10.96
C ALA A 12 -7.00 -6.87 11.71
N PRO A 13 -8.06 -6.05 11.78
CA PRO A 13 -9.27 -6.42 12.50
C PRO A 13 -9.88 -7.69 11.90
N ASN A 14 -10.51 -8.52 12.72
CA ASN A 14 -11.12 -9.77 12.25
C ASN A 14 -12.34 -9.46 11.36
N PRO A 15 -12.36 -9.91 10.08
CA PRO A 15 -13.46 -9.66 9.14
C PRO A 15 -14.85 -10.08 9.64
N LYS A 16 -14.93 -11.07 10.53
CA LYS A 16 -16.20 -11.60 11.04
C LYS A 16 -16.79 -10.79 12.19
N THR A 17 -15.98 -9.94 12.84
CA THR A 17 -16.40 -9.18 14.03
C THR A 17 -16.64 -7.70 13.72
N ILE A 18 -16.23 -7.20 12.56
CA ILE A 18 -16.41 -5.81 12.16
C ILE A 18 -17.84 -5.56 11.65
N SER A 19 -18.37 -4.37 11.92
CA SER A 19 -19.72 -3.97 11.51
C SER A 19 -19.80 -3.49 10.06
N THR A 20 -18.71 -2.96 9.53
CA THR A 20 -18.55 -2.39 8.18
C THR A 20 -17.15 -2.66 7.63
N ASP A 21 -16.94 -2.42 6.34
CA ASP A 21 -15.61 -2.48 5.71
C ASP A 21 -14.66 -1.48 6.39
N MET A 22 -13.47 -1.95 6.77
CA MET A 22 -12.47 -1.14 7.48
C MET A 22 -11.31 -0.76 6.56
N VAL A 23 -10.91 0.50 6.55
CA VAL A 23 -9.79 1.00 5.75
C VAL A 23 -8.59 1.28 6.67
N GLY A 24 -7.47 0.63 6.39
CA GLY A 24 -6.23 0.79 7.13
C GLY A 24 -5.43 2.06 6.78
N PRO A 25 -4.30 2.29 7.46
CA PRO A 25 -3.33 3.30 7.07
C PRO A 25 -2.74 3.00 5.67
N PRO A 26 -2.12 4.00 5.02
CA PRO A 26 -1.35 3.77 3.80
C PRO A 26 -0.22 2.76 4.01
N ASP A 27 -0.04 1.84 3.07
CA ASP A 27 1.12 0.95 3.06
C ASP A 27 2.40 1.75 2.75
N PRO A 28 3.51 1.54 3.47
CA PRO A 28 4.71 2.36 3.33
C PRO A 28 5.42 2.20 1.98
N VAL A 29 5.14 1.13 1.22
CA VAL A 29 5.77 0.87 -0.07
C VAL A 29 4.82 1.17 -1.22
N SER A 30 3.61 0.59 -1.21
CA SER A 30 2.66 0.80 -2.31
C SER A 30 1.90 2.14 -2.21
N ASN A 31 1.89 2.77 -1.03
CA ASN A 31 1.07 3.93 -0.68
C ASN A 31 -0.45 3.69 -0.76
N LEU A 32 -0.88 2.44 -0.95
CA LEU A 32 -2.28 2.05 -1.01
C LEU A 32 -2.79 1.64 0.37
N ARG A 33 -4.05 1.96 0.67
CA ARG A 33 -4.69 1.55 1.92
C ARG A 33 -5.21 0.12 1.81
N ARG A 34 -4.90 -0.73 2.79
CA ARG A 34 -5.47 -2.08 2.90
C ARG A 34 -6.93 -1.98 3.35
N ILE A 35 -7.80 -2.82 2.79
CA ILE A 35 -9.22 -2.88 3.17
C ILE A 35 -9.50 -4.24 3.80
N VAL A 36 -10.11 -4.25 4.97
CA VAL A 36 -10.68 -5.46 5.55
C VAL A 36 -12.17 -5.46 5.24
N PHE A 37 -12.56 -6.29 4.27
CA PHE A 37 -13.96 -6.46 3.91
C PHE A 37 -14.70 -7.22 5.01
N LYS A 38 -15.85 -6.70 5.41
CA LYS A 38 -16.72 -7.38 6.36
C LYS A 38 -17.13 -8.74 5.80
N GLN A 39 -17.07 -9.77 6.63
CA GLN A 39 -17.62 -11.08 6.35
C GLN A 39 -18.90 -11.29 7.18
N ALA A 40 -20.06 -11.14 6.56
CA ALA A 40 -21.34 -11.36 7.22
C ALA A 40 -21.60 -12.86 7.47
N THR A 41 -22.24 -13.18 8.60
CA THR A 41 -22.52 -14.57 8.99
C THR A 41 -23.51 -15.26 8.05
N ASN A 42 -24.41 -14.48 7.44
CA ASN A 42 -25.50 -14.94 6.58
C ASN A 42 -25.34 -14.50 5.11
N GLU A 43 -24.09 -14.34 4.63
CA GLU A 43 -23.82 -14.00 3.23
C GLU A 43 -24.46 -15.01 2.27
N THR A 44 -25.19 -14.49 1.29
CA THR A 44 -25.59 -15.25 0.11
C THR A 44 -24.36 -15.66 -0.70
N LYS A 45 -24.51 -16.68 -1.56
CA LYS A 45 -23.42 -17.12 -2.46
C LYS A 45 -22.89 -15.99 -3.34
N LEU A 46 -23.77 -15.09 -3.78
CA LEU A 46 -23.40 -13.96 -4.63
C LEU A 46 -22.61 -12.90 -3.86
N GLU A 47 -23.05 -12.55 -2.64
CA GLU A 47 -22.34 -11.60 -1.78
C GLU A 47 -20.95 -12.11 -1.41
N LYS A 48 -20.84 -13.40 -1.04
CA LYS A 48 -19.54 -14.02 -0.75
C LYS A 48 -18.60 -13.94 -1.96
N ARG A 49 -19.09 -14.32 -3.15
CA ARG A 49 -18.30 -14.25 -4.39
C ARG A 49 -17.87 -12.82 -4.70
N PHE A 50 -18.76 -11.84 -4.50
CA PHE A 50 -18.45 -10.44 -4.71
C PHE A 50 -17.36 -9.95 -3.75
N ARG A 51 -17.46 -10.28 -2.45
CA ARG A 51 -16.44 -9.97 -1.44
C ARG A 51 -15.08 -10.57 -1.81
N GLU A 52 -15.06 -11.83 -2.24
CA GLU A 52 -13.83 -12.53 -2.64
C GLU A 52 -13.19 -11.91 -3.89
N MET A 53 -13.96 -11.57 -4.91
CA MET A 53 -13.45 -10.87 -6.10
C MET A 53 -12.88 -9.48 -5.76
N ARG A 54 -13.53 -8.73 -4.86
CA ARG A 54 -13.00 -7.44 -4.40
C ARG A 54 -11.67 -7.62 -3.65
N ALA A 55 -11.57 -8.64 -2.80
CA ALA A 55 -10.35 -8.95 -2.08
C ALA A 55 -9.20 -9.34 -3.02
N GLU A 56 -9.47 -10.16 -4.02
CA GLU A 56 -8.49 -10.56 -5.04
C GLU A 56 -7.97 -9.36 -5.83
N VAL A 57 -8.86 -8.49 -6.31
CA VAL A 57 -8.47 -7.26 -7.05
C VAL A 57 -7.64 -6.32 -6.16
N GLN A 58 -8.02 -6.16 -4.90
CA GLN A 58 -7.29 -5.31 -3.97
C GLN A 58 -5.90 -5.86 -3.65
N GLU A 59 -5.76 -7.18 -3.51
CA GLU A 59 -4.47 -7.84 -3.31
C GLU A 59 -3.57 -7.70 -4.56
N TRP A 60 -4.12 -7.95 -5.75
CA TRP A 60 -3.39 -7.73 -7.00
C TRP A 60 -2.90 -6.29 -7.15
N ASN A 61 -3.77 -5.31 -6.85
CA ASN A 61 -3.41 -3.89 -6.93
C ASN A 61 -2.29 -3.51 -5.94
N GLN A 62 -2.35 -4.06 -4.72
CA GLN A 62 -1.29 -3.91 -3.73
C GLN A 62 0.04 -4.47 -4.25
N GLN A 63 0.04 -5.71 -4.72
CA GLN A 63 1.24 -6.37 -5.25
C GLN A 63 1.83 -5.61 -6.45
N PHE A 64 0.99 -5.11 -7.35
CA PHE A 64 1.42 -4.33 -8.49
C PHE A 64 2.16 -3.06 -8.05
N TRP A 65 1.54 -2.24 -7.18
CA TRP A 65 2.11 -0.97 -6.74
C TRP A 65 3.31 -1.14 -5.82
N THR A 66 3.35 -2.18 -4.98
CA THR A 66 4.55 -2.52 -4.22
C THR A 66 5.73 -2.79 -5.14
N GLN A 67 5.56 -3.61 -6.18
CA GLN A 67 6.62 -3.93 -7.14
C GLN A 67 7.02 -2.71 -7.96
N HIS A 68 6.04 -1.98 -8.48
CA HIS A 68 6.27 -0.79 -9.30
C HIS A 68 7.04 0.28 -8.51
N ASN A 69 6.58 0.64 -7.31
CA ASN A 69 7.23 1.68 -6.50
C ASN A 69 8.64 1.26 -6.08
N SER A 70 8.81 0.00 -5.68
CA SER A 70 10.14 -0.53 -5.31
C SER A 70 11.13 -0.37 -6.47
N ARG A 71 10.71 -0.73 -7.68
CA ARG A 71 11.53 -0.58 -8.88
C ARG A 71 11.81 0.88 -9.22
N PHE A 72 10.78 1.73 -9.17
CA PHE A 72 10.91 3.17 -9.46
C PHE A 72 11.93 3.83 -8.52
N PHE A 73 11.83 3.59 -7.21
CA PHE A 73 12.77 4.17 -6.26
C PHE A 73 14.20 3.65 -6.48
N GLN A 74 14.39 2.36 -6.79
CA GLN A 74 15.71 1.84 -7.13
C GLN A 74 16.31 2.53 -8.36
N GLU A 75 15.56 2.60 -9.46
CA GLU A 75 16.02 3.23 -10.70
C GLU A 75 16.29 4.73 -10.51
N ARG A 76 15.46 5.42 -9.70
CA ARG A 76 15.66 6.82 -9.33
C ARG A 76 16.96 7.03 -8.54
N GLU A 77 17.21 6.22 -7.52
CA GLU A 77 18.45 6.33 -6.73
C GLU A 77 19.69 6.08 -7.60
N ASP A 78 19.62 5.13 -8.54
CA ASP A 78 20.71 4.85 -9.46
C ASP A 78 20.93 5.97 -10.49
N TYR A 79 19.85 6.62 -10.93
CA TYR A 79 19.94 7.82 -11.77
C TYR A 79 20.60 8.97 -11.00
N LEU A 80 20.16 9.25 -9.78
CA LEU A 80 20.71 10.33 -8.95
C LEU A 80 22.22 10.14 -8.69
N LYS A 81 22.66 8.91 -8.37
CA LYS A 81 24.09 8.60 -8.18
C LYS A 81 24.94 8.86 -9.42
N LYS A 82 24.38 8.71 -10.63
CA LYS A 82 25.11 8.88 -11.90
C LYS A 82 25.10 10.32 -12.41
N HIS A 83 24.06 11.08 -12.11
CA HIS A 83 23.77 12.36 -12.76
C HIS A 83 23.81 13.58 -11.84
N VAL A 84 23.85 13.40 -10.52
CA VAL A 84 23.90 14.53 -9.57
C VAL A 84 25.34 14.80 -9.14
N PRO A 85 25.91 15.98 -9.44
CA PRO A 85 27.24 16.36 -8.96
C PRO A 85 27.24 16.51 -7.43
N GLU A 86 28.38 16.21 -6.81
CA GLU A 86 28.58 16.28 -5.36
C GLU A 86 28.12 17.63 -4.80
N GLY A 87 27.07 17.60 -3.95
CA GLY A 87 26.54 18.78 -3.26
C GLY A 87 25.08 19.14 -3.57
N LYS A 88 24.44 18.53 -4.58
CA LYS A 88 22.97 18.62 -4.77
C LYS A 88 22.29 17.34 -4.26
N GLN A 89 21.20 17.47 -3.51
CA GLN A 89 20.48 16.34 -2.91
C GLN A 89 19.32 15.81 -3.76
N ASN A 90 18.79 16.59 -4.71
CA ASN A 90 17.65 16.22 -5.54
C ASN A 90 17.73 16.90 -6.92
N LEU A 91 17.24 16.22 -7.95
CA LEU A 91 16.91 16.80 -9.27
C LEU A 91 15.43 17.18 -9.26
N THR A 92 15.08 18.36 -9.77
CA THR A 92 13.67 18.72 -9.99
C THR A 92 13.06 17.89 -11.12
N ALA A 93 11.73 17.87 -11.21
CA ALA A 93 11.04 17.15 -12.29
C ALA A 93 11.44 17.62 -13.70
N ASP A 94 11.89 18.88 -13.84
CA ASP A 94 12.39 19.44 -15.10
C ASP A 94 13.85 19.01 -15.41
N GLU A 95 14.57 18.45 -14.43
CA GLU A 95 15.96 17.99 -14.54
C GLU A 95 16.07 16.45 -14.67
N MET A 96 14.94 15.72 -14.58
CA MET A 96 14.84 14.25 -14.78
C MET A 96 14.51 13.87 -16.23
#